data_AF-B1N3K5-F1
#
_entry.id   AF-B1N3K5-F1
#
_cell.length_a   1.000
_cell.length_b   1.000
_cell.length_c   1.000
_cell.angle_alpha   90.00
_cell.angle_beta   90.00
_cell.angle_gamma   90.00
#
_symmetry.space_group_name_H-M   'P 1'
#
loop_
_entity.id
_entity.type
_entity.pdbx_description
1 polymer ?
#
loop_
_entity_poly.entity_id
_entity_poly.type
_entity_poly.pdbx_seq_one_letter_code
_entity_poly.pdbx_strand_id
1 'polypeptide(L)'
;MVLVLFFIVTCFGIECPNNTFFDNGNCVVCSPYCVEGKCDIEKGCVECINHFQESNKLCESSCEENKYYDGDNCVDCSQHCINGYCDKLDGCTLCQRGYLAFNKTCIDTSCGELCKPGYCQSSVCSKCVDNYVLINNTCFDNSCNKCEVGHCSNGYCDDCIKGWYVYQAQCWECPSNCTESGCEDGYGCTECVDGMHLDSGKCEVNIPEEENKEKNWRLGLYIICPLLGILLIGNVFVIVLYIIRKFRNNSYTSLSMN
;
A
#
# COMPACT_ATOMS: atom_id res chain seq x y z
N MET A 1 -47.69 -66.82 -41.10
CA MET A 1 -46.32 -66.36 -41.33
C MET A 1 -46.30 -64.86 -41.56
N VAL A 2 -46.72 -64.07 -40.57
CA VAL A 2 -46.60 -62.60 -40.53
C VAL A 2 -46.69 -62.27 -39.05
N LEU A 3 -45.57 -62.09 -38.35
CA LEU A 3 -45.58 -61.50 -37.02
C LEU A 3 -44.21 -60.89 -36.70
N VAL A 4 -44.19 -59.56 -36.76
CA VAL A 4 -43.41 -58.66 -35.91
C VAL A 4 -41.88 -58.72 -36.09
N LEU A 5 -41.43 -58.16 -37.21
CA LEU A 5 -40.09 -57.58 -37.38
C LEU A 5 -40.24 -56.06 -37.50
N PHE A 6 -40.65 -55.36 -36.43
CA PHE A 6 -40.70 -53.90 -36.42
C PHE A 6 -40.52 -53.29 -35.02
N PHE A 7 -39.67 -53.89 -34.19
CA PHE A 7 -39.14 -53.23 -33.01
C PHE A 7 -37.65 -53.56 -32.94
N ILE A 8 -36.84 -52.56 -33.29
CA ILE A 8 -35.51 -52.14 -32.80
C ILE A 8 -34.96 -51.27 -33.93
N VAL A 9 -35.61 -50.13 -34.17
CA VAL A 9 -34.87 -48.95 -34.64
C VAL A 9 -34.58 -48.20 -33.35
N THR A 10 -33.58 -48.69 -32.61
CA THR A 10 -32.96 -47.89 -31.56
C THR A 10 -32.36 -46.70 -32.25
N CYS A 11 -33.08 -45.59 -32.18
CA CYS A 11 -32.56 -44.26 -32.37
C CYS A 11 -31.34 -44.16 -31.45
N PHE A 12 -30.14 -44.38 -31.99
CA PHE A 12 -28.92 -43.88 -31.37
C PHE A 12 -29.03 -42.37 -31.47
N GLY A 13 -29.73 -41.76 -30.51
CA GLY A 13 -29.72 -40.32 -30.33
C GLY A 13 -28.27 -39.90 -30.20
N ILE A 14 -27.80 -39.07 -31.11
CA ILE A 14 -26.47 -38.50 -31.02
C ILE A 14 -26.52 -37.53 -29.84
N GLU A 15 -25.94 -37.93 -28.70
CA GLU A 15 -25.78 -37.05 -27.55
C GLU A 15 -24.59 -36.14 -27.80
N CYS A 16 -24.87 -34.87 -28.08
CA CYS A 16 -23.85 -33.85 -28.19
C CYS A 16 -23.45 -33.33 -26.79
N PRO A 17 -22.16 -33.00 -26.55
CA PRO A 17 -21.71 -32.41 -25.29
C PRO A 17 -22.43 -31.11 -24.94
N ASN A 18 -22.38 -30.70 -23.68
CA ASN A 18 -22.93 -29.40 -23.25
C ASN A 18 -22.35 -28.25 -24.09
N ASN A 19 -23.19 -27.26 -24.40
CA ASN A 19 -22.86 -26.08 -25.21
C ASN A 19 -22.49 -26.39 -26.68
N THR A 20 -23.01 -27.48 -27.23
CA THR A 20 -22.90 -27.82 -28.65
C THR A 20 -24.28 -28.13 -29.25
N PHE A 21 -24.43 -27.92 -30.55
CA PHE A 21 -25.65 -28.21 -31.30
C PHE A 21 -25.35 -29.15 -32.47
N PHE A 22 -26.34 -29.91 -32.90
CA PHE A 22 -26.21 -30.87 -33.98
C PHE A 22 -26.43 -30.20 -35.34
N ASP A 23 -25.40 -30.25 -36.19
CA ASP A 23 -25.47 -29.75 -37.55
C ASP A 23 -24.75 -30.68 -38.52
N ASN A 24 -25.44 -31.07 -39.60
CA ASN A 24 -24.89 -31.90 -40.69
C ASN A 24 -24.12 -33.15 -40.23
N GLY A 25 -24.60 -33.85 -39.19
CA GLY A 25 -23.98 -35.07 -38.69
C GLY A 25 -22.92 -34.88 -37.61
N ASN A 26 -22.58 -33.63 -37.26
CA ASN A 26 -21.54 -33.30 -36.28
C ASN A 26 -22.08 -32.42 -35.14
N CYS A 27 -21.43 -32.49 -33.98
CA CYS A 27 -21.68 -31.55 -32.89
C CYS A 27 -20.79 -30.32 -33.08
N VAL A 28 -21.42 -29.15 -33.24
CA VAL A 28 -20.75 -27.86 -33.44
C VAL A 28 -20.87 -27.05 -32.14
N VAL A 29 -19.77 -26.42 -31.72
CA VAL A 29 -19.78 -25.56 -30.52
C VAL A 29 -20.67 -24.34 -30.77
N CYS A 30 -21.55 -24.03 -29.82
CA CYS A 30 -22.35 -22.82 -29.89
C CYS A 30 -21.47 -21.57 -29.90
N SER A 31 -21.93 -20.52 -30.60
CA SER A 31 -21.22 -19.25 -30.65
C SER A 31 -20.92 -18.75 -29.23
N PRO A 32 -19.71 -18.20 -28.96
CA PRO A 32 -19.40 -17.59 -27.67
C PRO A 32 -20.31 -16.39 -27.35
N TYR A 33 -21.01 -15.86 -28.36
CA TYR A 33 -21.94 -14.74 -28.23
C TYR A 33 -23.40 -15.19 -28.03
N CYS A 34 -23.62 -16.49 -27.78
CA CYS A 34 -24.92 -17.02 -27.40
C CYS A 34 -25.21 -16.73 -25.92
N VAL A 35 -26.44 -16.33 -25.60
CA VAL A 35 -26.85 -16.14 -24.21
C VAL A 35 -26.74 -17.48 -23.46
N GLU A 36 -26.28 -17.43 -22.21
CA GLU A 36 -26.12 -18.62 -21.38
C GLU A 36 -27.43 -19.42 -21.28
N GLY A 37 -27.36 -20.73 -21.55
CA GLY A 37 -28.53 -21.61 -21.55
C GLY A 37 -29.44 -21.49 -22.79
N LYS A 38 -29.07 -20.68 -23.79
CA LYS A 38 -29.82 -20.51 -25.05
C LYS A 38 -29.19 -21.24 -26.24
N CYS A 39 -28.31 -22.19 -25.96
CA CYS A 39 -27.80 -23.15 -26.93
C CYS A 39 -28.73 -24.37 -26.96
N ASP A 40 -29.54 -24.47 -28.02
CA ASP A 40 -30.46 -25.58 -28.27
C ASP A 40 -29.79 -26.64 -29.16
N ILE A 41 -30.00 -27.93 -28.84
CA ILE A 41 -29.31 -29.02 -29.52
C ILE A 41 -29.71 -29.19 -30.99
N GLU A 42 -30.91 -28.75 -31.40
CA GLU A 42 -31.40 -28.87 -32.79
C GLU A 42 -31.32 -27.53 -33.54
N LYS A 43 -31.60 -26.43 -32.83
CA LYS A 43 -31.71 -25.08 -33.40
C LYS A 43 -30.42 -24.27 -33.31
N GLY A 44 -29.44 -24.71 -32.53
CA GLY A 44 -28.24 -23.93 -32.21
C GLY A 44 -28.55 -22.77 -31.28
N CYS A 45 -27.94 -21.61 -31.49
CA CYS A 45 -28.20 -20.47 -30.61
C CYS A 45 -29.56 -19.82 -30.91
N VAL A 46 -30.48 -19.83 -29.93
CA VAL A 46 -31.83 -19.24 -30.09
C VAL A 46 -31.91 -17.79 -29.63
N GLU A 47 -30.87 -17.30 -28.94
CA GLU A 47 -30.83 -15.93 -28.44
C GLU A 47 -29.37 -15.47 -28.29
N CYS A 48 -29.03 -14.41 -29.02
CA CYS A 48 -27.70 -13.82 -29.01
C CYS A 48 -27.62 -12.68 -28.00
N ILE A 49 -26.43 -12.42 -27.48
CA ILE A 49 -26.16 -11.22 -26.67
C ILE A 49 -26.32 -9.95 -27.52
N ASN A 50 -26.42 -8.81 -26.84
CA ASN A 50 -26.59 -7.51 -27.50
C ASN A 50 -25.53 -7.28 -28.61
N HIS A 51 -25.97 -6.66 -29.70
CA HIS A 51 -25.20 -6.38 -30.93
C HIS A 51 -24.97 -7.56 -31.89
N PHE A 52 -25.40 -8.77 -31.54
CA PHE A 52 -25.33 -9.94 -32.43
C PHE A 52 -26.72 -10.37 -32.89
N GLN A 53 -26.78 -10.95 -34.08
CA GLN A 53 -28.01 -11.48 -34.66
C GLN A 53 -27.87 -12.96 -34.98
N GLU A 54 -28.96 -13.71 -34.82
CA GLU A 54 -29.00 -15.11 -35.21
C GLU A 54 -28.93 -15.21 -36.73
N SER A 55 -27.95 -15.96 -37.22
CA SER A 55 -27.74 -16.27 -38.63
C SER A 55 -27.16 -17.68 -38.73
N ASN A 56 -27.82 -18.56 -39.49
CA ASN A 56 -27.42 -19.96 -39.65
C ASN A 56 -27.12 -20.69 -38.32
N LYS A 57 -28.01 -20.55 -37.32
CA LYS A 57 -27.89 -21.16 -35.98
C LYS A 57 -26.73 -20.62 -35.12
N LEU A 58 -26.01 -19.60 -35.59
CA LEU A 58 -24.91 -18.92 -34.90
C LEU A 58 -25.25 -17.45 -34.63
N CYS A 59 -24.50 -16.83 -33.74
CA CYS A 59 -24.58 -15.38 -33.49
C CYS A 59 -23.52 -14.68 -34.33
N GLU A 60 -23.96 -13.88 -35.29
CA GLU A 60 -23.11 -13.09 -36.19
C GLU A 60 -23.12 -11.62 -35.79
N SER A 61 -21.94 -10.98 -35.89
CA SER A 61 -21.75 -9.56 -35.64
C SER A 61 -21.98 -8.76 -36.91
N SER A 62 -22.56 -7.56 -36.79
CA SER A 62 -22.62 -6.59 -37.88
C SER A 62 -21.29 -5.85 -38.12
N CYS A 63 -20.34 -5.92 -37.18
CA CYS A 63 -19.01 -5.33 -37.37
C CYS A 63 -18.12 -6.26 -38.21
N GLU A 64 -17.47 -5.68 -39.22
CA GLU A 64 -16.46 -6.34 -40.06
C GLU A 64 -15.30 -6.93 -39.25
N GLU A 65 -14.51 -7.83 -39.86
CA GLU A 65 -13.30 -8.39 -39.25
C GLU A 65 -12.36 -7.29 -38.71
N ASN A 66 -11.64 -7.61 -37.63
CA ASN A 66 -10.75 -6.67 -36.91
C ASN A 66 -11.41 -5.42 -36.32
N LYS A 67 -12.74 -5.38 -36.20
CA LYS A 67 -13.47 -4.35 -35.44
C LYS A 67 -14.21 -4.93 -34.25
N TYR A 68 -14.35 -4.13 -33.19
CA TYR A 68 -15.09 -4.44 -31.96
C TYR A 68 -16.14 -3.35 -31.65
N TYR A 69 -17.09 -3.67 -30.79
CA TYR A 69 -18.13 -2.73 -30.35
C TYR A 69 -17.63 -1.81 -29.21
N ASP A 70 -17.71 -0.51 -29.45
CA ASP A 70 -17.62 0.53 -28.42
C ASP A 70 -18.95 1.29 -28.35
N GLY A 71 -19.81 0.87 -27.42
CA GLY A 71 -21.24 1.18 -27.46
C GLY A 71 -21.89 0.57 -28.70
N ASP A 72 -22.61 1.37 -29.48
CA ASP A 72 -23.24 0.94 -30.74
C ASP A 72 -22.33 1.04 -31.97
N ASN A 73 -21.10 1.53 -31.81
CA ASN A 73 -20.18 1.79 -32.93
C ASN A 73 -19.16 0.65 -33.12
N CYS A 74 -18.86 0.34 -34.37
CA CYS A 74 -17.75 -0.54 -34.73
C CYS A 74 -16.45 0.26 -34.79
N VAL A 75 -15.48 -0.07 -33.92
CA VAL A 75 -14.17 0.58 -33.83
C VAL A 75 -13.09 -0.42 -34.25
N ASP A 76 -12.09 0.05 -35.00
CA ASP A 76 -10.94 -0.77 -35.38
C ASP A 76 -10.15 -1.23 -34.14
N CYS A 77 -9.78 -2.50 -34.11
CA CYS A 77 -8.83 -2.99 -33.13
C CYS A 77 -7.47 -2.30 -33.30
N SER A 78 -6.73 -2.22 -32.20
CA SER A 78 -5.38 -1.65 -32.21
C SER A 78 -4.51 -2.34 -33.26
N GLN A 79 -3.69 -1.56 -33.97
CA GLN A 79 -2.67 -2.08 -34.89
C GLN A 79 -1.63 -2.98 -34.20
N HIS A 80 -1.51 -2.87 -32.87
CA HIS A 80 -0.62 -3.68 -32.04
C HIS A 80 -1.33 -4.90 -31.44
N CYS A 81 -2.59 -5.14 -31.82
CA CYS A 81 -3.28 -6.37 -31.50
C CYS A 81 -2.71 -7.53 -32.32
N ILE A 82 -2.57 -8.70 -31.71
CA ILE A 82 -2.20 -9.90 -32.46
C ILE A 82 -3.39 -10.34 -33.31
N ASN A 83 -3.12 -10.70 -34.57
CA ASN A 83 -4.17 -11.17 -35.47
C ASN A 83 -4.91 -12.37 -34.88
N GLY A 84 -6.25 -12.34 -34.91
CA GLY A 84 -7.11 -13.35 -34.29
C GLY A 84 -7.41 -13.14 -32.80
N TYR A 85 -6.86 -12.09 -32.17
CA TYR A 85 -7.13 -11.74 -30.76
C TYR A 85 -7.95 -10.46 -30.58
N CYS A 86 -8.56 -9.98 -31.67
CA CYS A 86 -9.55 -8.93 -31.66
C CYS A 86 -10.93 -9.53 -31.40
N ASP A 87 -11.37 -9.53 -30.14
CA ASP A 87 -12.72 -9.93 -29.77
C ASP A 87 -13.72 -8.80 -30.03
N LYS A 88 -14.95 -9.17 -30.40
CA LYS A 88 -16.02 -8.23 -30.76
C LYS A 88 -16.52 -7.38 -29.61
N LEU A 89 -16.41 -7.83 -28.36
CA LEU A 89 -16.87 -7.10 -27.19
C LEU A 89 -15.70 -6.58 -26.36
N ASP A 90 -14.67 -7.39 -26.19
CA ASP A 90 -13.52 -7.09 -25.34
C ASP A 90 -12.41 -6.35 -26.09
N GLY A 91 -12.54 -6.16 -27.40
CA GLY A 91 -11.51 -5.57 -28.26
C GLY A 91 -10.25 -6.42 -28.27
N CYS A 92 -9.08 -5.79 -28.17
CA CYS A 92 -7.85 -6.57 -28.19
C CYS A 92 -7.58 -7.30 -26.87
N THR A 93 -7.62 -8.63 -26.92
CA THR A 93 -7.36 -9.51 -25.77
C THR A 93 -5.89 -9.90 -25.63
N LEU A 94 -5.11 -9.79 -26.71
CA LEU A 94 -3.67 -10.10 -26.70
C LEU A 94 -2.89 -9.15 -27.62
N CYS A 95 -1.91 -8.48 -27.03
CA CYS A 95 -1.08 -7.48 -27.70
C CYS A 95 0.28 -8.03 -28.11
N GLN A 96 0.88 -7.40 -29.11
CA GLN A 96 2.26 -7.63 -29.53
C GLN A 96 3.23 -7.35 -28.37
N ARG A 97 4.43 -7.93 -28.43
CA ARG A 97 5.46 -7.74 -27.41
C ARG A 97 5.79 -6.24 -27.26
N GLY A 98 5.80 -5.76 -26.02
CA GLY A 98 6.00 -4.33 -25.70
C GLY A 98 4.71 -3.53 -25.52
N TYR A 99 3.55 -4.18 -25.64
CA TYR A 99 2.24 -3.58 -25.42
C TYR A 99 1.43 -4.39 -24.40
N LEU A 100 0.53 -3.72 -23.69
CA LEU A 100 -0.40 -4.32 -22.73
C LEU A 100 -1.84 -4.11 -23.18
N ALA A 101 -2.68 -5.14 -23.04
CA ALA A 101 -4.12 -5.02 -23.28
C ALA A 101 -4.74 -4.18 -22.15
N PHE A 102 -5.33 -3.05 -22.49
CA PHE A 102 -6.00 -2.15 -21.55
C PHE A 102 -7.18 -1.46 -22.23
N ASN A 103 -8.34 -1.52 -21.59
CA ASN A 103 -9.58 -0.87 -22.07
C ASN A 103 -9.85 -1.13 -23.57
N LYS A 104 -9.87 -2.41 -23.96
CA LYS A 104 -10.12 -2.89 -25.34
C LYS A 104 -9.04 -2.58 -26.38
N THR A 105 -7.93 -1.92 -26.00
CA THR A 105 -6.84 -1.56 -26.90
C THR A 105 -5.47 -2.03 -26.38
N CYS A 106 -4.44 -1.89 -27.20
CA CYS A 106 -3.05 -2.17 -26.83
C CYS A 106 -2.30 -0.87 -26.57
N ILE A 107 -1.82 -0.70 -25.34
CA ILE A 107 -1.04 0.47 -24.91
C ILE A 107 0.45 0.13 -24.86
N ASP A 108 1.29 1.06 -25.32
CA ASP A 108 2.75 0.94 -25.25
C ASP A 108 3.21 0.97 -23.77
N THR A 109 4.00 -0.02 -23.35
CA THR A 109 4.52 -0.11 -21.97
C THR A 109 5.95 0.38 -21.82
N SER A 110 6.57 0.88 -22.90
CA SER A 110 7.96 1.35 -22.87
C SER A 110 8.19 2.58 -22.00
N CYS A 111 7.14 3.35 -21.68
CA CYS A 111 7.23 4.52 -20.81
C CYS A 111 7.15 4.21 -19.30
N GLY A 112 7.00 2.94 -18.91
CA GLY A 112 6.83 2.54 -17.50
C GLY A 112 5.40 2.70 -16.98
N GLU A 113 5.14 2.14 -15.79
CA GLU A 113 3.79 2.01 -15.20
C GLU A 113 3.16 3.34 -14.75
N LEU A 114 3.98 4.37 -14.56
CA LEU A 114 3.54 5.69 -14.09
C LEU A 114 2.98 6.58 -15.21
N CYS A 115 3.18 6.18 -16.47
CA CYS A 115 2.60 6.86 -17.61
C CYS A 115 1.14 6.45 -17.80
N LYS A 116 0.26 7.43 -18.03
CA LYS A 116 -1.16 7.14 -18.22
C LYS A 116 -1.35 6.29 -19.48
N PRO A 117 -2.14 5.19 -19.42
CA PRO A 117 -2.50 4.40 -20.60
C PRO A 117 -2.93 5.25 -21.79
N GLY A 118 -2.33 5.00 -22.96
CA GLY A 118 -2.60 5.74 -24.20
C GLY A 118 -1.83 7.05 -24.37
N TYR A 119 -1.04 7.48 -23.38
CA TYR A 119 -0.21 8.69 -23.45
C TYR A 119 1.29 8.40 -23.58
N CYS A 120 1.64 7.13 -23.79
CA CYS A 120 3.00 6.68 -24.11
C CYS A 120 3.16 6.51 -25.62
N GLN A 121 4.19 7.14 -26.20
CA GLN A 121 4.59 6.95 -27.60
C GLN A 121 6.11 6.89 -27.70
N SER A 122 6.67 5.77 -28.19
CA SER A 122 8.11 5.65 -28.44
C SER A 122 8.95 5.99 -27.20
N SER A 123 8.56 5.46 -26.04
CA SER A 123 9.20 5.73 -24.74
C SER A 123 9.11 7.18 -24.24
N VAL A 124 8.27 8.02 -24.86
CA VAL A 124 7.96 9.38 -24.43
C VAL A 124 6.58 9.37 -23.77
N CYS A 125 6.53 9.70 -22.48
CA CYS A 125 5.26 9.91 -21.79
C CYS A 125 4.80 11.36 -21.96
N SER A 126 3.54 11.56 -22.36
CA SER A 126 2.92 12.89 -22.50
C SER A 126 1.96 13.24 -21.35
N LYS A 127 1.58 12.26 -20.53
CA LYS A 127 0.70 12.45 -19.38
C LYS A 127 0.86 11.33 -18.36
N CYS A 128 1.03 11.70 -17.09
CA CYS A 128 1.16 10.74 -15.99
C CYS A 128 -0.18 10.31 -15.42
N VAL A 129 -0.18 9.21 -14.68
CA VAL A 129 -1.30 8.82 -13.81
C VAL A 129 -1.51 9.88 -12.71
N ASP A 130 -2.68 9.89 -12.10
CA ASP A 130 -3.03 10.94 -11.12
C ASP A 130 -2.04 10.94 -9.93
N ASN A 131 -1.68 12.13 -9.43
CA ASN A 131 -0.65 12.38 -8.39
C ASN A 131 0.82 12.25 -8.83
N TYR A 132 1.09 12.02 -10.11
CA TYR A 132 2.44 12.03 -10.66
C TYR A 132 2.65 13.26 -11.54
N VAL A 133 3.89 13.76 -11.59
CA VAL A 133 4.25 14.95 -12.37
C VAL A 133 5.13 14.55 -13.54
N LEU A 134 4.82 15.13 -14.71
CA LEU A 134 5.58 14.90 -15.94
C LEU A 134 6.77 15.84 -16.02
N ILE A 135 7.98 15.30 -16.07
CA ILE A 135 9.23 16.06 -16.19
C ILE A 135 10.12 15.37 -17.23
N ASN A 136 10.51 16.12 -18.27
CA ASN A 136 11.33 15.60 -19.37
C ASN A 136 10.80 14.28 -19.97
N ASN A 137 9.48 14.18 -20.16
CA ASN A 137 8.79 12.99 -20.68
C ASN A 137 8.82 11.75 -19.78
N THR A 138 9.22 11.91 -18.51
CA THR A 138 9.20 10.86 -17.49
C THR A 138 8.26 11.28 -16.35
N CYS A 139 7.52 10.32 -15.81
CA CYS A 139 6.61 10.54 -14.71
C CYS A 139 7.29 10.25 -13.39
N PHE A 140 7.21 11.22 -12.47
CA PHE A 140 7.78 11.11 -11.13
C PHE A 140 6.68 11.21 -10.09
N ASP A 141 6.82 10.43 -9.02
CA ASP A 141 5.94 10.52 -7.86
C ASP A 141 6.10 11.93 -7.25
N ASN A 142 4.97 12.60 -7.03
CA ASN A 142 4.94 13.92 -6.39
C ASN A 142 4.04 13.90 -5.15
N SER A 143 3.81 12.71 -4.58
CA SER A 143 3.10 12.55 -3.31
C SER A 143 3.93 13.06 -2.12
N CYS A 144 5.25 13.10 -2.26
CA CYS A 144 6.13 13.57 -1.20
C CYS A 144 6.28 15.10 -1.23
N ASN A 145 5.88 15.75 -0.14
CA ASN A 145 6.16 17.18 0.04
C ASN A 145 7.66 17.39 0.29
N LYS A 146 8.25 18.40 -0.36
CA LYS A 146 9.62 18.90 -0.12
C LYS A 146 10.76 17.96 -0.56
N CYS A 147 10.46 16.90 -1.31
CA CYS A 147 11.47 16.12 -2.00
C CYS A 147 11.98 16.82 -3.25
N GLU A 148 13.24 16.55 -3.60
CA GLU A 148 13.69 16.85 -4.95
C GLU A 148 12.91 16.03 -5.98
N VAL A 149 12.85 16.55 -7.20
CA VAL A 149 12.16 15.88 -8.29
C VAL A 149 12.83 14.53 -8.57
N GLY A 150 12.03 13.46 -8.58
CA GLY A 150 12.51 12.11 -8.87
C GLY A 150 13.10 11.37 -7.66
N HIS A 151 13.12 12.03 -6.50
CA HIS A 151 13.58 11.50 -5.23
C HIS A 151 12.43 11.08 -4.29
N CYS A 152 11.22 10.97 -4.87
CA CYS A 152 10.04 10.48 -4.19
C CYS A 152 9.62 9.13 -4.79
N SER A 153 9.33 8.15 -3.93
CA SER A 153 8.83 6.84 -4.33
C SER A 153 7.89 6.30 -3.26
N ASN A 154 6.59 6.16 -3.59
CA ASN A 154 5.55 5.65 -2.69
C ASN A 154 5.46 6.44 -1.37
N GLY A 155 5.60 7.77 -1.44
CA GLY A 155 5.58 8.63 -0.27
C GLY A 155 6.87 8.63 0.56
N TYR A 156 7.91 7.92 0.11
CA TYR A 156 9.25 7.95 0.70
C TYR A 156 10.17 8.88 -0.09
N CYS A 157 10.97 9.63 0.64
CA CYS A 157 11.94 10.57 0.10
C CYS A 157 13.37 10.09 0.34
N ASP A 158 14.21 10.12 -0.68
CA ASP A 158 15.65 9.86 -0.54
C ASP A 158 16.53 11.11 -0.74
N ASP A 159 15.96 12.22 -1.24
CA ASP A 159 16.63 13.53 -1.31
C ASP A 159 15.63 14.69 -1.20
N CYS A 160 15.99 15.72 -0.45
CA CYS A 160 15.14 16.84 -0.07
C CYS A 160 15.59 18.15 -0.71
N ILE A 161 14.65 19.05 -1.00
CA ILE A 161 15.00 20.39 -1.51
C ILE A 161 15.87 21.16 -0.51
N LYS A 162 16.69 22.10 -1.00
CA LYS A 162 17.54 22.95 -0.16
C LYS A 162 16.79 23.52 1.07
N GLY A 163 17.40 23.36 2.25
CA GLY A 163 16.83 23.78 3.54
C GLY A 163 16.02 22.70 4.25
N TRP A 164 16.00 21.48 3.71
CA TRP A 164 15.38 20.30 4.29
C TRP A 164 16.39 19.15 4.29
N TYR A 165 16.20 18.17 5.17
CA TYR A 165 17.02 16.97 5.25
C TYR A 165 16.15 15.72 5.36
N VAL A 166 16.66 14.58 4.91
CA VAL A 166 15.96 13.29 4.97
C VAL A 166 16.04 12.72 6.38
N TYR A 167 14.91 12.42 7.01
CA TYR A 167 14.85 11.64 8.25
C TYR A 167 13.66 10.69 8.23
N GLN A 168 13.93 9.41 8.46
CA GLN A 168 12.95 8.32 8.34
C GLN A 168 12.22 8.32 6.99
N ALA A 169 12.98 8.57 5.91
CA ALA A 169 12.49 8.63 4.53
C ALA A 169 11.41 9.71 4.30
N GLN A 170 11.47 10.80 5.07
CA GLN A 170 10.65 12.00 4.90
C GLN A 170 11.54 13.24 4.98
N CYS A 171 11.13 14.33 4.35
CA CYS A 171 11.83 15.60 4.48
C CYS A 171 11.41 16.36 5.73
N TRP A 172 12.40 16.76 6.52
CA TRP A 172 12.24 17.61 7.69
C TRP A 172 12.95 18.93 7.47
N GLU A 173 12.35 20.02 7.95
CA GLU A 173 12.92 21.35 7.80
C GLU A 173 14.20 21.48 8.63
N CYS A 174 15.26 21.97 8.01
CA CYS A 174 16.49 22.28 8.73
C CYS A 174 16.21 23.39 9.74
N PRO A 175 16.63 23.24 11.01
CA PRO A 175 16.51 24.31 12.00
C PRO A 175 17.15 25.60 11.48
N SER A 176 16.47 26.73 11.60
CA SER A 176 16.95 28.04 11.11
C SER A 176 18.27 28.50 11.74
N ASN A 177 18.63 27.90 12.88
CA ASN A 177 19.81 28.22 13.65
C ASN A 177 20.97 27.26 13.35
N CYS A 178 20.82 26.43 12.33
CA CYS A 178 21.89 25.63 11.78
C CYS A 178 22.77 26.47 10.84
N THR A 179 24.07 26.18 10.77
CA THR A 179 24.93 26.81 9.76
C THR A 179 24.49 26.38 8.35
N GLU A 180 24.85 27.15 7.31
CA GLU A 180 24.44 26.83 5.93
C GLU A 180 24.94 25.44 5.47
N SER A 181 26.07 24.99 6.01
CA SER A 181 26.67 23.66 5.80
C SER A 181 26.32 22.64 6.87
N GLY A 182 25.60 23.03 7.92
CA GLY A 182 25.41 22.22 9.11
C GLY A 182 24.19 21.30 9.05
N CYS A 183 23.47 21.18 7.94
CA CYS A 183 22.28 20.32 7.87
C CYS A 183 22.59 19.07 7.04
N GLU A 184 22.48 17.89 7.66
CA GLU A 184 22.82 16.61 7.05
C GLU A 184 21.68 15.59 7.15
N ASP A 185 21.54 14.77 6.11
CA ASP A 185 20.58 13.68 6.06
C ASP A 185 20.80 12.66 7.18
N GLY A 186 19.70 12.22 7.79
CA GLY A 186 19.66 11.28 8.91
C GLY A 186 19.95 11.91 10.27
N TYR A 187 20.63 13.05 10.32
CA TYR A 187 21.12 13.66 11.57
C TYR A 187 20.48 15.02 11.88
N GLY A 188 19.91 15.70 10.89
CA GLY A 188 19.37 17.05 11.05
C GLY A 188 20.49 18.07 11.14
N CYS A 189 20.45 18.95 12.14
CA CYS A 189 21.54 19.89 12.33
C CYS A 189 22.76 19.21 12.97
N THR A 190 23.94 19.41 12.40
CA THR A 190 25.25 18.95 12.86
C THR A 190 26.12 20.11 13.35
N GLU A 191 25.83 21.34 12.92
CA GLU A 191 26.56 22.53 13.33
C GLU A 191 25.63 23.74 13.54
N CYS A 192 25.65 24.29 14.74
CA CYS A 192 24.82 25.43 15.13
C CYS A 192 25.53 26.77 14.92
N VAL A 193 24.75 27.82 14.67
CA VAL A 193 25.27 29.20 14.70
C VAL A 193 25.82 29.58 16.07
N ASP A 194 26.73 30.56 16.11
CA ASP A 194 27.40 31.00 17.33
C ASP A 194 26.42 31.32 18.47
N GLY A 195 26.71 30.80 19.67
CA GLY A 195 25.92 31.04 20.88
C GLY A 195 24.84 30.00 21.19
N MET A 196 24.67 28.98 20.34
CA MET A 196 23.79 27.83 20.57
C MET A 196 24.60 26.54 20.77
N HIS A 197 23.97 25.52 21.35
CA HIS A 197 24.52 24.18 21.43
C HIS A 197 23.62 23.19 20.71
N LEU A 198 24.24 22.13 20.18
CA LEU A 198 23.54 21.05 19.51
C LEU A 198 22.97 20.07 20.55
N ASP A 199 21.66 19.90 20.59
CA ASP A 199 20.99 18.81 21.29
C ASP A 199 20.09 18.04 20.32
N SER A 200 20.39 16.74 20.14
CA SER A 200 19.53 15.80 19.41
C SER A 200 19.12 16.27 18.00
N GLY A 201 20.07 16.87 17.25
CA GLY A 201 19.83 17.37 15.88
C GLY A 201 19.16 18.76 15.82
N LYS A 202 19.02 19.45 16.96
CA LYS A 202 18.46 20.79 17.08
C LYS A 202 19.44 21.74 17.78
N CYS A 203 19.39 23.01 17.40
CA CYS A 203 20.18 24.05 18.04
C CYS A 203 19.37 24.74 19.13
N GLU A 204 19.82 24.61 20.37
CA GLU A 204 19.20 25.21 21.54
C GLU A 204 20.06 26.36 22.08
N VAL A 205 19.39 27.38 22.62
CA VAL A 205 20.09 28.51 23.24
C VAL A 205 20.79 27.99 24.49
N ASN A 206 22.05 28.39 24.68
CA ASN A 206 22.75 28.18 25.94
C ASN A 206 22.01 28.93 27.05
N ILE A 207 21.15 28.24 27.80
CA ILE A 207 20.63 28.77 29.05
C ILE A 207 21.82 28.71 30.02
N PRO A 208 22.33 29.86 30.50
CA PRO A 208 23.44 29.86 31.43
C PRO A 208 23.09 29.00 32.65
N GLU A 209 24.03 28.12 33.01
CA GLU A 209 23.93 27.04 33.99
C GLU A 209 23.60 27.48 35.44
N GLU A 210 23.27 28.76 35.68
CA GLU A 210 23.01 29.33 37.01
C GLU A 210 21.70 28.86 37.64
N GLU A 211 20.69 28.41 36.88
CA GLU A 211 19.44 27.90 37.46
C GLU A 211 19.54 26.45 38.02
N ASN A 212 20.62 25.72 37.72
CA ASN A 212 20.74 24.32 38.13
C ASN A 212 21.26 24.12 39.56
N LYS A 213 21.75 25.20 40.20
CA LYS A 213 22.28 25.15 41.57
C LYS A 213 21.19 25.00 42.64
N GLU A 214 19.97 25.48 42.37
CA GLU A 214 18.87 25.43 43.35
C GLU A 214 18.27 24.01 43.50
N LYS A 215 18.25 23.21 42.43
CA LYS A 215 17.68 21.84 42.46
C LYS A 215 18.52 20.86 43.28
N ASN A 216 19.85 20.96 43.24
CA ASN A 216 20.74 20.03 43.93
C ASN A 216 20.74 20.21 45.46
N TRP A 217 20.55 21.42 45.98
CA TRP A 217 20.41 21.65 47.43
C TRP A 217 19.14 21.01 48.00
N ARG A 218 18.04 21.03 47.24
CA ARG A 218 16.76 20.42 47.68
C ARG A 218 16.86 18.91 47.83
N LEU A 219 17.54 18.20 46.92
CA LEU A 219 17.77 16.76 47.05
C LEU A 219 18.64 16.42 48.27
N GLY A 220 19.68 17.21 48.54
CA GLY A 220 20.52 17.02 49.72
C GLY A 220 19.74 17.13 51.04
N LEU A 221 18.81 18.10 51.12
CA LEU A 221 17.98 18.31 52.30
C LEU A 221 16.99 17.15 52.53
N TYR A 222 16.45 16.58 51.46
CA TYR A 222 15.56 15.40 51.53
C TYR A 222 16.26 14.14 52.04
N ILE A 223 17.57 13.99 51.83
CA ILE A 223 18.34 12.81 52.27
C ILE A 223 18.91 13.02 53.68
N ILE A 224 19.41 14.21 53.98
CA ILE A 224 20.09 14.50 55.26
C ILE A 224 19.09 14.58 56.43
N CYS A 225 17.92 15.19 56.23
CA CYS A 225 16.89 15.30 57.28
C CYS A 225 16.43 13.95 57.86
N PRO A 226 16.04 12.94 57.07
CA PRO A 226 15.60 11.65 57.62
C PRO A 226 16.73 10.89 58.32
N LEU A 227 17.99 11.00 57.85
CA LEU A 227 19.13 10.37 58.52
C LEU A 227 19.39 10.94 59.92
N LEU A 228 19.33 12.27 60.05
CA LEU A 228 19.41 12.93 61.36
C LEU A 228 18.23 12.56 62.26
N GLY A 229 17.02 12.44 61.69
CA GLY A 229 15.83 11.97 62.41
C GLY A 229 16.00 10.57 63.00
N ILE A 230 16.52 9.62 62.21
CA ILE A 230 16.77 8.24 62.65
C ILE A 230 17.83 8.21 63.77
N LEU A 231 18.91 8.99 63.65
CA LEU A 231 19.94 9.08 64.70
C LEU A 231 19.39 9.63 66.02
N LEU A 232 18.53 10.65 65.97
CA LEU A 232 17.90 11.21 67.16
C LEU A 232 16.94 10.21 67.81
N ILE A 233 16.09 9.55 67.03
CA ILE A 233 15.15 8.53 67.52
C ILE A 233 15.92 7.36 68.15
N GLY A 234 17.00 6.90 67.52
CA GLY A 234 17.85 5.84 68.05
C GLY A 234 18.46 6.19 69.41
N ASN A 235 18.98 7.40 69.56
CA ASN A 235 19.53 7.87 70.85
C ASN A 235 18.46 7.95 71.94
N VAL A 236 17.27 8.47 71.62
CA VAL A 236 16.14 8.51 72.56
C VAL A 236 15.76 7.09 72.99
N PHE A 237 15.69 6.14 72.06
CA PHE A 237 15.36 4.75 72.35
C PHE A 237 16.37 4.09 73.31
N VAL A 238 17.67 4.31 73.11
CA VAL A 238 18.73 3.82 74.02
C VAL A 238 18.58 4.41 75.41
N ILE A 239 18.30 5.72 75.52
CA ILE A 239 18.08 6.39 76.81
C ILE A 239 16.86 5.80 77.53
N VAL A 240 15.75 5.59 76.81
CA VAL A 240 14.54 4.98 77.37
C VAL A 240 14.81 3.55 77.87
N LEU A 241 15.50 2.72 77.09
CA LEU A 241 15.89 1.37 77.52
C LEU A 241 16.80 1.38 78.73
N TYR A 242 17.73 2.33 78.81
CA TYR A 242 18.61 2.52 79.96
C TYR A 242 17.81 2.87 81.23
N ILE A 243 16.86 3.80 81.12
CA ILE A 243 15.96 4.18 82.22
C ILE A 243 15.13 2.97 82.68
N ILE A 244 14.52 2.22 81.76
CA ILE A 244 13.74 1.01 82.08
C ILE A 244 14.60 -0.03 82.80
N ARG A 245 15.84 -0.28 82.32
CA ARG A 245 16.77 -1.22 82.95
C ARG A 245 17.15 -0.78 84.37
N LYS A 246 17.37 0.52 84.57
CA LYS A 246 17.68 1.10 85.89
C LYS A 246 16.51 0.94 86.86
N PHE A 247 15.27 1.20 86.43
CA PHE A 247 14.09 0.98 87.26
C PHE A 247 13.90 -0.50 87.63
N ARG A 248 14.08 -1.42 86.68
CA ARG A 248 13.95 -2.86 86.95
C ARG A 248 14.96 -3.34 87.99
N ASN A 249 16.20 -2.87 87.93
CA ASN A 249 17.21 -3.22 88.93
C ASN A 249 16.87 -2.70 90.33
N ASN A 250 16.24 -1.53 90.44
CA ASN A 250 15.84 -0.97 91.74
C ASN A 250 14.64 -1.72 92.36
N SER A 251 13.73 -2.30 91.56
CA SER A 251 12.61 -3.10 92.08
C SER A 251 13.03 -4.42 92.72
N TYR A 252 14.17 -5.00 92.32
CA TYR A 252 14.69 -6.23 92.95
C TYR A 252 15.30 -5.97 94.33
N THR A 253 15.79 -4.75 94.59
CA THR A 253 16.35 -4.39 95.91
C THR A 253 15.28 -4.13 96.96
N SER A 254 14.03 -3.80 96.56
CA SER A 254 12.91 -3.63 97.50
C SER A 254 12.18 -4.92 97.87
N LEU A 255 12.46 -6.06 97.21
CA LEU A 255 11.80 -7.35 97.50
C LEU A 255 12.64 -8.28 98.41
N SER A 256 13.87 -7.89 98.79
CA SER A 256 14.71 -8.67 99.72
C SER A 256 14.69 -8.14 101.17
N MET A 257 13.77 -7.24 101.49
CA MET A 257 13.50 -6.76 102.84
C MET A 257 12.00 -6.86 103.10
N ASN A 258 11.50 -8.08 103.25
CA ASN A 258 10.40 -8.49 104.13
C ASN A 258 10.07 -9.97 103.91
#